data_AF-A0AAE1FG36-F1
#
_entry.id   AF-A0AAE1FG36-F1
#
_cell.length_a   1.000
_cell.length_b   1.000
_cell.length_c   1.000
_cell.angle_alpha   90.00
_cell.angle_beta   90.00
_cell.angle_gamma   90.00
#
_symmetry.space_group_name_H-M   'P 1'
#
loop_
_entity.id
_entity.type
_entity.pdbx_description
1 polymer ?
#
loop_
_entity_poly.entity_id
_entity_poly.type
_entity_poly.pdbx_seq_one_letter_code
_entity_poly.pdbx_strand_id
1 'polypeptide(L)'
;MYCSRSANVSLVFVPKLVQFLARIIIVGKKKDLTSDQISSIVSLHKAKQSVKEIAKIVGVSDRTVRNWVAKFKSSGGIQTPAKKKRPGMVKKINLRTRNVIKWQVDADPHITSRVLKEKNPQLLENVSQRTVGRCLHDDMGYRRCRARIKPDLTHNITTLRIG
;
A
#
# COMPACT_ATOMS: atom_id res chain seq x y z
N MET A 1 28.80 69.16 -0.63
CA MET A 1 28.05 68.50 -1.72
C MET A 1 26.87 67.75 -1.09
N TYR A 2 25.66 68.21 -1.36
CA TYR A 2 24.39 67.56 -0.97
C TYR A 2 24.13 66.34 -1.87
N CYS A 3 23.58 65.24 -1.34
CA CYS A 3 22.27 64.71 -1.79
C CYS A 3 21.84 63.47 -1.02
N SER A 4 20.76 63.62 -0.25
CA SER A 4 19.86 62.57 0.23
C SER A 4 19.15 61.84 -0.93
N ARG A 5 18.84 60.55 -0.75
CA ARG A 5 17.64 59.82 -1.27
C ARG A 5 17.72 58.38 -0.76
N SER A 6 17.04 58.02 0.33
CA SER A 6 15.59 57.77 0.46
C SER A 6 15.08 56.62 -0.41
N ALA A 7 14.72 55.54 0.29
CA ALA A 7 13.70 54.51 0.06
C ALA A 7 13.26 54.21 -1.38
N ASN A 8 13.31 52.93 -1.74
CA ASN A 8 12.14 52.17 -2.24
C ASN A 8 12.57 50.77 -2.69
N VAL A 9 12.37 49.77 -1.83
CA VAL A 9 12.11 48.40 -2.32
C VAL A 9 10.83 47.94 -1.64
N SER A 10 9.74 48.33 -2.31
CA SER A 10 8.44 47.69 -2.37
C SER A 10 8.28 46.45 -1.48
N LEU A 11 7.52 46.66 -0.40
CA LEU A 11 6.73 45.63 0.27
C LEU A 11 6.01 44.78 -0.79
N VAL A 12 6.51 43.57 -1.04
CA VAL A 12 5.75 42.57 -1.78
C VAL A 12 4.71 42.02 -0.80
N PHE A 13 3.57 42.72 -0.74
CA PHE A 13 2.37 42.29 -0.04
C PHE A 13 1.82 41.06 -0.75
N VAL A 14 2.39 39.90 -0.43
CA VAL A 14 1.89 38.61 -0.93
C VAL A 14 0.53 38.37 -0.26
N PRO A 15 -0.57 38.24 -1.03
CA PRO A 15 -1.92 38.12 -0.49
C PRO A 15 -2.12 36.72 0.10
N LYS A 16 -1.61 36.48 1.31
CA LYS A 16 -1.74 35.21 2.03
C LYS A 16 -3.17 34.96 2.56
N LEU A 17 -4.08 35.91 2.42
CA LEU A 17 -5.44 35.82 2.97
C LEU A 17 -6.44 35.10 2.07
N VAL A 18 -6.25 35.07 0.75
CA VAL A 18 -7.27 34.52 -0.17
C VAL A 18 -7.17 32.98 -0.30
N GLN A 19 -6.03 32.36 -0.01
CA GLN A 19 -5.93 30.90 0.04
C GLN A 19 -6.46 30.27 1.35
N PHE A 20 -6.71 31.07 2.39
CA PHE A 20 -7.08 30.54 3.70
C PHE A 20 -8.57 30.18 3.83
N LEU A 21 -9.44 30.81 3.03
CA LEU A 21 -10.89 30.64 3.15
C LEU A 21 -11.48 29.52 2.27
N ALA A 22 -10.78 29.05 1.23
CA ALA A 22 -11.28 27.99 0.34
C ALA A 22 -11.15 26.55 0.90
N ARG A 23 -10.81 26.38 2.19
CA ARG A 23 -10.61 25.06 2.83
C ARG A 23 -11.60 24.72 3.93
N ILE A 24 -12.64 25.54 4.11
CA ILE A 24 -13.71 25.24 5.06
C ILE A 24 -14.83 24.55 4.28
N ILE A 25 -15.34 23.44 4.80
CA ILE A 25 -16.51 22.68 4.34
C ILE A 25 -16.22 21.61 3.25
N ILE A 26 -15.56 20.51 3.63
CA ILE A 26 -15.98 19.18 3.17
C ILE A 26 -15.91 18.23 4.38
N VAL A 27 -16.98 18.17 5.17
CA VAL A 27 -17.19 17.17 6.22
C VAL A 27 -17.65 15.87 5.54
N GLY A 28 -16.78 15.30 4.71
CA GLY A 28 -17.06 14.13 3.89
C GLY A 28 -15.82 13.26 3.79
N LYS A 29 -15.75 12.23 4.65
CA LYS A 29 -14.62 11.31 4.84
C LYS A 29 -13.36 11.99 5.40
N LYS A 30 -12.85 11.47 6.53
CA LYS A 30 -11.57 11.92 7.11
C LYS A 30 -10.46 11.64 6.09
N LYS A 31 -10.06 12.65 5.31
CA LYS A 31 -8.98 12.54 4.34
C LYS A 31 -7.69 12.22 5.11
N ASP A 32 -7.06 11.09 4.81
CA ASP A 32 -5.78 10.77 5.43
C ASP A 32 -4.74 11.84 5.04
N LEU A 33 -3.98 12.36 6.00
CA LEU A 33 -2.99 13.43 5.77
C LEU A 33 -2.04 13.11 4.61
N THR A 34 -1.73 14.03 3.72
CA THR A 34 -0.71 13.75 2.69
C THR A 34 0.68 13.56 3.30
N SER A 35 1.60 12.93 2.56
CA SER A 35 2.99 12.79 2.99
C SER A 35 3.64 14.15 3.29
N ASP A 36 3.32 15.15 2.47
CA ASP A 36 3.83 16.52 2.59
C ASP A 36 3.33 17.23 3.86
N GLN A 37 2.09 16.95 4.28
CA GLN A 37 1.58 17.46 5.55
C GLN A 37 2.33 16.85 6.73
N ILE A 38 2.67 15.57 6.66
CA ILE A 38 3.44 14.88 7.71
C ILE A 38 4.86 15.45 7.77
N SER A 39 5.53 15.66 6.64
CA SER A 39 6.87 16.27 6.60
C SER A 39 6.86 17.72 7.11
N SER A 40 5.82 18.49 6.78
CA SER A 40 5.63 19.85 7.31
C SER A 40 5.47 19.83 8.83
N ILE A 41 4.64 18.94 9.39
CA ILE A 41 4.47 18.78 10.84
C ILE A 41 5.81 18.47 11.53
N VAL A 42 6.60 17.54 10.98
CA VAL A 42 7.90 17.16 11.57
C VAL A 42 8.90 18.32 11.50
N SER A 43 8.94 19.05 10.39
CA SER A 43 9.84 20.19 10.19
C SER A 43 9.54 21.32 11.17
N LEU A 44 8.26 21.68 11.35
CA LEU A 44 7.84 22.71 12.30
C LEU A 44 8.06 22.27 13.76
N HIS A 45 7.90 20.98 14.07
CA HIS A 45 8.24 20.45 15.39
C HIS A 45 9.75 20.50 15.67
N LYS A 46 10.61 20.22 14.67
CA LYS A 46 12.07 20.40 14.79
C LYS A 46 12.45 21.86 15.05
N ALA A 47 11.69 22.80 14.48
CA ALA A 47 11.79 24.24 14.77
C ALA A 47 11.19 24.66 16.13
N LYS A 48 10.78 23.70 16.98
CA LYS A 48 10.20 23.90 18.32
C LYS A 48 8.91 24.75 18.37
N GLN A 49 8.14 24.79 17.29
CA GLN A 49 6.84 25.48 17.30
C GLN A 49 5.82 24.79 18.19
N SER A 50 4.86 25.56 18.72
CA SER A 50 3.80 25.01 19.56
C SER A 50 2.86 24.13 18.72
N VAL A 51 2.32 23.06 19.32
CA VAL A 51 1.42 22.13 18.62
C VAL A 51 0.19 22.83 18.05
N LYS A 52 -0.31 23.87 18.73
CA LYS A 52 -1.47 24.66 18.31
C LYS A 52 -1.14 25.51 17.06
N GLU A 53 0.06 26.08 16.98
CA GLU A 53 0.52 26.81 15.78
C GLU A 53 0.66 25.87 14.60
N ILE A 54 1.29 24.71 14.79
CA ILE A 54 1.46 23.69 13.75
C ILE A 54 0.09 23.26 13.19
N ALA A 55 -0.87 23.02 14.08
CA ALA A 55 -2.24 22.65 13.70
C ALA A 55 -2.91 23.72 12.83
N LYS A 56 -2.78 25.00 13.20
CA LYS A 56 -3.30 26.14 12.43
C LYS A 56 -2.61 26.29 11.07
N ILE A 57 -1.28 26.16 11.02
CA ILE A 57 -0.49 26.30 9.78
C ILE A 57 -0.81 25.19 8.78
N VAL A 58 -0.85 23.94 9.24
CA VAL A 58 -1.06 22.77 8.36
C VAL A 58 -2.56 22.55 8.05
N GLY A 59 -3.46 23.07 8.89
CA GLY A 59 -4.90 22.91 8.77
C GLY A 59 -5.38 21.52 9.23
N VAL A 60 -4.84 21.04 10.36
CA VAL A 60 -5.14 19.71 10.91
C VAL A 60 -5.47 19.85 12.40
N SER A 61 -6.29 18.95 12.96
CA SER A 61 -6.59 18.95 14.39
C SER A 61 -5.36 18.72 15.28
N ASP A 62 -5.34 19.40 16.43
CA ASP A 62 -4.30 19.28 17.46
C ASP A 62 -3.98 17.83 17.84
N ARG A 63 -5.03 17.00 18.01
CA ARG A 63 -4.89 15.57 18.35
C ARG A 63 -4.06 14.82 17.31
N THR A 64 -4.23 15.14 16.04
CA THR A 64 -3.50 14.49 14.94
C THR A 64 -2.04 14.91 14.95
N VAL A 65 -1.76 16.19 15.14
CA VAL A 65 -0.39 16.71 15.28
C VAL A 65 0.31 16.03 16.46
N ARG A 66 -0.34 15.96 17.64
CA ARG A 66 0.21 15.26 18.83
C ARG A 66 0.54 13.80 18.53
N ASN A 67 -0.36 13.07 17.87
CA ASN A 67 -0.15 11.67 17.51
C ASN A 67 1.05 11.49 16.58
N TRP A 68 1.22 12.37 15.59
CA TRP A 68 2.37 12.32 14.68
C TRP A 68 3.68 12.70 15.35
N VAL A 69 3.68 13.72 16.20
CA VAL A 69 4.84 14.11 17.02
C VAL A 69 5.24 12.97 17.97
N ALA A 70 4.27 12.31 18.61
CA ALA A 70 4.54 11.16 19.47
C ALA A 70 5.21 10.02 18.68
N LYS A 71 4.68 9.67 17.49
CA LYS A 71 5.30 8.66 16.61
C LYS A 71 6.72 9.03 16.20
N PHE A 72 6.96 10.29 15.86
CA PHE A 72 8.29 10.79 15.50
C PHE A 72 9.28 10.67 16.67
N LYS A 73 8.86 11.03 17.89
CA LYS A 73 9.65 10.84 19.11
C LYS A 73 9.93 9.35 19.38
N SER A 74 8.93 8.48 19.26
CA SER A 74 9.12 7.02 19.43
C SER A 74 10.08 6.40 18.42
N SER A 75 10.26 7.02 17.24
CA SER A 75 11.23 6.59 16.22
C SER A 75 12.63 7.18 16.38
N GLY A 76 12.92 7.83 17.52
CA GLY A 76 14.22 8.45 17.79
C GLY A 76 14.43 9.82 17.15
N GLY A 77 13.40 10.42 16.54
CA GLY A 77 13.48 11.79 16.01
C GLY A 77 14.35 11.98 14.77
N ILE A 78 14.81 10.90 14.13
CA ILE A 78 15.66 10.98 12.94
C ILE A 78 14.80 10.97 11.68
N GLN A 79 13.91 9.97 11.56
CA GLN A 79 13.14 9.73 10.34
C GLN A 79 11.71 10.27 10.43
N THR A 80 11.21 10.82 9.32
CA THR A 80 9.80 11.20 9.17
C THR A 80 8.95 9.92 9.19
N PRO A 81 7.97 9.80 10.11
CA PRO A 81 7.19 8.58 10.23
C PRO A 81 6.36 8.37 8.96
N ALA A 82 6.62 7.26 8.26
CA ALA A 82 5.84 6.87 7.09
C ALA A 82 4.45 6.36 7.51
N LYS A 83 3.45 6.55 6.64
CA LYS A 83 2.15 5.90 6.80
C LYS A 83 2.32 4.40 6.66
N LYS A 84 2.09 3.68 7.76
CA LYS A 84 1.98 2.21 7.71
C LYS A 84 0.62 1.85 7.14
N LYS A 85 0.60 0.98 6.12
CA LYS A 85 -0.63 0.31 5.69
C LYS A 85 -1.13 -0.52 6.87
N ARG A 86 -2.45 -0.61 7.04
CA ARG A 86 -3.02 -1.54 8.03
C ARG A 86 -2.53 -2.95 7.67
N PRO A 87 -2.09 -3.75 8.64
CA PRO A 87 -1.81 -5.15 8.36
C PRO A 87 -3.08 -5.77 7.77
N GLY A 88 -2.91 -6.55 6.71
CA GLY A 88 -4.02 -7.27 6.11
C GLY A 88 -4.58 -8.33 7.07
N MET A 89 -5.71 -8.91 6.70
CA MET A 89 -6.27 -10.04 7.44
C MET A 89 -5.28 -11.21 7.46
N VAL A 90 -5.09 -11.82 8.63
CA VAL A 90 -4.22 -13.00 8.78
C VAL A 90 -4.79 -14.15 7.95
N LYS A 91 -3.95 -14.82 7.17
CA LYS A 91 -4.36 -15.95 6.33
C LYS A 91 -4.62 -17.19 7.19
N LYS A 92 -5.62 -17.99 6.81
CA LYS A 92 -5.98 -19.23 7.52
C LYS A 92 -4.87 -20.30 7.49
N ILE A 93 -4.01 -20.29 6.47
CA ILE A 93 -2.95 -21.29 6.29
C ILE A 93 -1.64 -20.70 6.79
N ASN A 94 -1.02 -21.40 7.74
CA ASN A 94 0.30 -21.07 8.28
C ASN A 94 1.41 -21.30 7.22
N LEU A 95 2.53 -20.60 7.35
CA LEU A 95 3.72 -20.75 6.50
C LEU A 95 4.26 -22.20 6.49
N ARG A 96 4.29 -22.87 7.65
CA ARG A 96 4.75 -24.27 7.73
C ARG A 96 3.86 -25.20 6.90
N THR A 97 2.54 -25.10 7.08
CA THR A 97 1.55 -25.88 6.31
C THR A 97 1.67 -25.59 4.82
N ARG A 98 1.90 -24.33 4.46
CA ARG A 98 2.13 -23.92 3.07
C ARG A 98 3.35 -24.61 2.47
N ASN A 99 4.47 -24.69 3.19
CA ASN A 99 5.68 -25.32 2.69
C ASN A 99 5.51 -26.84 2.50
N VAL A 100 4.78 -27.51 3.41
CA VAL A 100 4.44 -28.93 3.25
C VAL A 100 3.61 -29.17 1.99
N ILE A 101 2.57 -28.35 1.77
CA ILE A 101 1.76 -28.43 0.55
C ILE A 101 2.64 -28.18 -0.68
N LYS A 102 3.53 -27.19 -0.63
CA LYS A 102 4.44 -26.87 -1.72
C LYS A 102 5.31 -28.07 -2.10
N TRP A 103 5.97 -28.68 -1.12
CA TRP A 103 6.80 -29.87 -1.36
C TRP A 103 6.01 -31.05 -1.94
N GLN A 104 4.76 -31.25 -1.50
CA GLN A 104 3.91 -32.31 -2.05
C GLN A 104 3.52 -32.04 -3.52
N VAL A 105 3.26 -30.79 -3.88
CA VAL A 105 2.97 -30.39 -5.27
C VAL A 105 4.22 -30.42 -6.14
N ASP A 106 5.38 -30.06 -5.60
CA ASP A 106 6.65 -30.14 -6.33
C ASP A 106 7.06 -31.61 -6.58
N ALA A 107 6.75 -32.52 -5.65
CA ALA A 107 6.97 -33.95 -5.82
C ALA A 107 5.99 -34.61 -6.80
N ASP A 108 4.71 -34.20 -6.77
CA ASP A 108 3.66 -34.67 -7.68
C ASP A 108 2.79 -33.49 -8.17
N PRO A 109 3.12 -32.91 -9.35
CA PRO A 109 2.41 -31.76 -9.89
C PRO A 109 0.95 -32.02 -10.26
N HIS A 110 0.55 -33.29 -10.40
CA HIS A 110 -0.83 -33.66 -10.75
C HIS A 110 -1.74 -33.79 -9.54
N ILE A 111 -1.21 -33.60 -8.32
CA ILE A 111 -1.99 -33.68 -7.10
C ILE A 111 -3.07 -32.59 -7.04
N THR A 112 -4.31 -33.00 -6.79
CA THR A 112 -5.43 -32.06 -6.68
C THR A 112 -5.56 -31.51 -5.25
N SER A 113 -6.20 -30.34 -5.10
CA SER A 113 -6.48 -29.74 -3.78
C SER A 113 -7.33 -30.63 -2.87
N ARG A 114 -8.16 -31.51 -3.45
CA ARG A 114 -8.94 -32.53 -2.73
C ARG A 114 -7.99 -33.56 -2.11
N VAL A 115 -7.15 -34.17 -2.94
CA VAL A 115 -6.17 -35.18 -2.51
C VAL A 115 -5.18 -34.61 -1.49
N LEU A 116 -4.74 -33.35 -1.66
CA LEU A 116 -3.90 -32.67 -0.67
C LEU A 116 -4.55 -32.55 0.71
N LYS A 117 -5.86 -32.29 0.74
CA LYS A 117 -6.62 -32.22 2.01
C LYS A 117 -6.76 -33.60 2.64
N GLU A 118 -7.05 -34.63 1.84
CA GLU A 118 -7.18 -36.02 2.28
C GLU A 118 -5.85 -36.58 2.82
N LYS A 119 -4.71 -36.24 2.20
CA LYS A 119 -3.37 -36.67 2.66
C LYS A 119 -2.92 -36.02 3.98
N ASN A 120 -3.46 -34.85 4.33
CA ASN A 120 -3.00 -34.08 5.50
C ASN A 120 -4.17 -33.61 6.39
N PRO A 121 -4.97 -34.53 6.96
CA PRO A 121 -6.15 -34.15 7.72
C PRO A 121 -5.78 -33.29 8.93
N GLN A 122 -4.72 -33.64 9.66
CA GLN A 122 -4.27 -32.91 10.86
C GLN A 122 -3.90 -31.44 10.59
N LEU A 123 -3.36 -31.15 9.40
CA LEU A 123 -2.91 -29.79 9.04
C LEU A 123 -4.01 -28.94 8.39
N LEU A 124 -5.01 -29.59 7.78
CA LEU A 124 -6.00 -28.96 6.89
C LEU A 124 -7.46 -29.20 7.30
N GLU A 125 -7.72 -29.75 8.48
CA GLU A 125 -9.06 -30.00 9.02
C GLU A 125 -9.97 -28.77 8.87
N ASN A 126 -9.51 -27.65 9.43
CA ASN A 126 -10.24 -26.37 9.47
C ASN A 126 -10.13 -25.54 8.18
N VAL A 127 -9.44 -26.05 7.15
CA VAL A 127 -9.20 -25.33 5.90
C VAL A 127 -10.08 -25.93 4.82
N SER A 128 -10.93 -25.12 4.19
CA SER A 128 -11.76 -25.61 3.07
C SER A 128 -10.88 -25.95 1.87
N GLN A 129 -11.29 -26.93 1.06
CA GLN A 129 -10.61 -27.29 -0.18
C GLN A 129 -10.41 -26.07 -1.10
N ARG A 130 -11.41 -25.17 -1.16
CA ARG A 130 -11.33 -23.91 -1.92
C ARG A 130 -10.21 -22.99 -1.43
N THR A 131 -9.95 -22.97 -0.12
CA THR A 131 -8.85 -22.18 0.47
C THR A 131 -7.49 -22.77 0.12
N VAL A 132 -7.36 -24.11 0.13
CA VAL A 132 -6.16 -24.80 -0.36
C VAL A 132 -5.91 -24.47 -1.82
N GLY A 133 -6.95 -24.57 -2.68
CA GLY A 133 -6.85 -24.19 -4.09
C GLY A 133 -6.44 -22.72 -4.32
N ARG A 134 -7.01 -21.77 -3.56
CA ARG A 134 -6.58 -20.36 -3.62
C ARG A 134 -5.11 -20.20 -3.22
N CYS A 135 -4.67 -20.87 -2.16
CA CYS A 135 -3.28 -20.83 -1.73
C CYS A 135 -2.32 -21.28 -2.85
N LEU A 136 -2.65 -22.38 -3.54
CA LEU A 136 -1.85 -22.87 -4.67
C LEU A 136 -1.72 -21.84 -5.80
N HIS A 137 -2.79 -21.13 -6.12
CA HIS A 137 -2.80 -20.17 -7.22
C HIS A 137 -2.23 -18.79 -6.83
N ASP A 138 -2.75 -18.21 -5.74
CA ASP A 138 -2.49 -16.83 -5.35
C ASP A 138 -1.14 -16.69 -4.62
N ASP A 139 -0.78 -17.67 -3.79
CA ASP A 139 0.42 -17.60 -2.95
C ASP A 139 1.64 -18.31 -3.53
N MET A 140 1.43 -19.42 -4.25
CA MET A 140 2.53 -20.23 -4.82
C MET A 140 2.67 -20.04 -6.34
N GLY A 141 1.69 -19.45 -7.01
CA GLY A 141 1.74 -19.16 -8.45
C GLY A 141 1.51 -20.37 -9.35
N TYR A 142 1.07 -21.53 -8.82
CA TYR A 142 0.72 -22.67 -9.67
C TYR A 142 -0.50 -22.29 -10.50
N ARG A 143 -0.32 -22.10 -11.80
CA ARG A 143 -1.41 -21.74 -12.70
C ARG A 143 -2.37 -22.92 -12.83
N ARG A 144 -3.67 -22.63 -12.97
CA ARG A 144 -4.63 -23.63 -13.43
C ARG A 144 -4.25 -23.99 -14.87
N CYS A 145 -3.78 -25.22 -15.08
CA CYS A 145 -3.71 -25.75 -16.43
C CYS A 145 -5.14 -25.95 -16.91
N ARG A 146 -5.55 -25.20 -17.93
CA ARG A 146 -6.75 -25.51 -18.69
C ARG A 146 -6.33 -26.37 -19.86
N ALA A 147 -7.11 -27.41 -20.16
CA ALA A 147 -7.00 -28.07 -21.45
C ALA A 147 -7.07 -26.99 -22.53
N ARG A 148 -6.04 -26.90 -23.36
CA ARG A 148 -6.13 -26.05 -24.55
C ARG A 148 -7.18 -26.69 -25.45
N ILE A 149 -8.05 -25.87 -26.02
CA ILE A 149 -8.91 -26.30 -27.13
C ILE A 149 -7.94 -26.84 -28.17
N LYS A 150 -8.09 -28.11 -28.55
CA LYS A 150 -7.33 -28.65 -29.67
C LYS A 150 -7.62 -27.72 -30.84
N PRO A 151 -6.61 -27.14 -31.52
CA PRO A 151 -6.91 -26.40 -32.74
C PRO A 151 -7.72 -27.33 -33.63
N ASP A 152 -8.83 -26.84 -34.17
CA ASP A 152 -9.69 -27.62 -35.05
C ASP A 152 -8.79 -28.11 -36.20
N LEU A 153 -8.51 -29.43 -36.21
CA LEU A 153 -7.75 -30.08 -37.27
C LEU A 153 -8.70 -30.30 -38.45
N THR A 154 -9.08 -29.22 -39.13
CA THR A 154 -9.96 -29.22 -40.31
C THR A 154 -9.65 -27.95 -41.11
N HIS A 155 -9.38 -27.91 -42.42
CA HIS A 155 -9.12 -28.86 -43.51
C HIS A 155 -8.11 -28.13 -44.45
N ASN A 156 -7.32 -28.86 -45.24
CA ASN A 156 -6.31 -28.38 -46.22
C ASN A 156 -4.83 -28.47 -45.79
N ILE A 157 -4.37 -29.70 -45.54
CA ILE A 157 -3.00 -30.06 -45.95
C ILE A 157 -3.07 -30.30 -47.47
N THR A 158 -3.17 -29.21 -48.24
CA THR A 158 -3.12 -29.26 -49.70
C THR A 158 -1.70 -28.85 -50.12
N THR A 159 -1.03 -29.77 -50.81
CA THR A 159 0.17 -29.58 -51.67
C THR A 159 1.47 -29.11 -51.01
N LEU A 160 2.29 -30.08 -50.58
CA LEU A 160 3.73 -30.04 -50.75
C LEU A 160 4.20 -31.33 -51.44
N ARG A 161 4.10 -31.34 -52.77
CA ARG A 161 4.96 -32.12 -53.65
C ARG A 161 5.57 -31.14 -54.66
N ILE A 162 6.70 -30.58 -54.28
CA ILE A 162 7.72 -30.09 -55.20
C ILE A 162 8.83 -31.15 -55.10
N GLY A 163 9.14 -31.80 -56.22
CA GLY A 163 10.11 -32.89 -56.32
C GLY A 163 9.57 -34.01 -57.19
#